data_AF-A0A831T9X0-F1
#
_entry.id   AF-A0A831T9X0-F1
#
_cell.length_a   1.000
_cell.length_b   1.000
_cell.length_c   1.000
_cell.angle_alpha   90.00
_cell.angle_beta   90.00
_cell.angle_gamma   90.00
#
_symmetry.space_group_name_H-M   'P 1'
#
loop_
_entity.id
_entity.type
_entity.pdbx_description
1 polymer ?
#
loop_
_entity_poly.entity_id
_entity_poly.type
_entity_poly.pdbx_seq_one_letter_code
_entity_poly.pdbx_strand_id
1 'polypeptide(L)'
;MEVGGQRDVGGFVSTGQLPSWEQVGELVRQAHEQCARDRTGENSQVYPALARVSPELFGICLVDTKGRSHAAGAADHAFAIMSVSKPFVFALVCDLLGPEVVRDKVGVNATGRAFNSLEAIERGDQGRTNPMVNSGAIATTSLTPGSTCEQRWEFIHAGLSRFAGRTLSMNEEVLASARETNHRNQSIARLLHSMKRLELEPGEAVDLYTRQCSLDVTARDLAVMGATLADGGINPVTKERVVSAAVCHYTLAVMATAGLYETSGDWLYNIGLPGKSGIGGGIVAVAPGKAGLGTFAPPLDSAGNSVKGQLAARFLSQRLGMDLFVSQPAE
;
A
#
# COMPACT_ATOMS: atom_id res chain seq x y z
N MET A 1 -9.47 32.64 -33.82
CA MET A 1 -9.09 31.23 -34.08
C MET A 1 -9.24 30.49 -32.77
N GLU A 2 -10.30 29.69 -32.67
CA GLU A 2 -10.57 28.84 -31.52
C GLU A 2 -9.50 27.74 -31.46
N VAL A 3 -8.77 27.68 -30.36
CA VAL A 3 -7.89 26.55 -30.06
C VAL A 3 -8.80 25.41 -29.65
N GLY A 4 -8.97 24.44 -30.55
CA GLY A 4 -9.81 23.28 -30.34
C GLY A 4 -9.43 22.54 -29.06
N GLY A 5 -10.42 22.31 -28.20
CA GLY A 5 -10.26 21.48 -27.02
C GLY A 5 -9.78 20.08 -27.40
N GLN A 6 -8.58 19.73 -26.95
CA GLN A 6 -8.16 18.34 -26.86
C GLN A 6 -9.19 17.64 -25.97
N ARG A 7 -10.03 16.80 -26.57
CA ARG A 7 -10.80 15.82 -25.81
C ARG A 7 -9.76 14.97 -25.08
N ASP A 8 -9.86 14.92 -23.77
CA ASP A 8 -9.10 14.02 -22.92
C ASP A 8 -9.45 12.59 -23.37
N VAL A 9 -8.61 12.01 -24.23
CA VAL A 9 -8.79 10.65 -24.71
C VAL A 9 -8.42 9.76 -23.52
N GLY A 10 -9.43 9.34 -22.76
CA GLY A 10 -9.24 8.50 -21.58
C GLY A 10 -8.29 7.35 -21.88
N GLY A 11 -7.25 7.20 -21.07
CA GLY A 11 -6.19 6.21 -21.28
C GLY A 11 -6.77 4.80 -21.43
N PHE A 12 -6.38 4.10 -22.50
CA PHE A 12 -6.81 2.73 -22.76
C PHE A 12 -6.05 1.74 -21.84
N VAL A 13 -6.78 0.90 -21.10
CA VAL A 13 -6.22 -0.18 -20.28
C VAL A 13 -6.33 -1.50 -21.05
N SER A 14 -5.19 -2.02 -21.50
CA SER A 14 -5.13 -3.17 -22.42
C SER A 14 -5.03 -4.54 -21.75
N THR A 15 -5.12 -4.64 -20.42
CA THR A 15 -4.79 -5.89 -19.71
C THR A 15 -5.93 -6.90 -19.70
N GLY A 16 -7.06 -6.65 -20.36
CA GLY A 16 -8.23 -7.55 -20.41
C GLY A 16 -9.28 -7.23 -19.34
N GLN A 17 -10.14 -8.19 -19.03
CA GLN A 17 -11.26 -8.04 -18.08
C GLN A 17 -11.24 -9.18 -17.04
N LEU A 18 -11.85 -8.95 -15.88
CA LEU A 18 -12.14 -10.03 -14.93
C LEU A 18 -13.11 -11.05 -15.57
N PRO A 19 -13.08 -12.32 -15.13
CA PRO A 19 -14.09 -13.31 -15.53
C PRO A 19 -15.48 -12.94 -15.00
N SER A 20 -16.47 -13.81 -15.24
CA SER A 20 -17.82 -13.58 -14.71
C SER A 20 -17.78 -13.38 -13.18
N TRP A 21 -18.68 -12.54 -12.68
CA TRP A 21 -18.67 -12.18 -11.26
C TRP A 21 -18.89 -13.39 -10.33
N GLU A 22 -19.69 -14.36 -10.76
CA GLU A 22 -19.84 -15.65 -10.07
C GLU A 22 -18.51 -16.42 -9.97
N GLN A 23 -17.75 -16.51 -11.08
CA GLN A 23 -16.42 -17.14 -11.07
C GLN A 23 -15.44 -16.39 -10.18
N VAL A 24 -15.50 -15.05 -10.11
CA VAL A 24 -14.68 -14.27 -9.18
C VAL A 24 -14.97 -14.68 -7.74
N GLY A 25 -16.24 -14.76 -7.35
CA GLY A 25 -16.64 -15.16 -5.99
C GLY A 25 -16.19 -16.57 -5.63
N GLU A 26 -16.35 -17.52 -6.54
CA GLU A 26 -15.90 -18.89 -6.33
C GLU A 26 -14.38 -18.99 -6.17
N LEU A 27 -13.61 -18.27 -6.99
CA LEU A 27 -12.14 -18.26 -6.89
C LEU A 27 -11.64 -17.60 -5.60
N VAL A 28 -12.31 -16.54 -5.10
CA VAL A 28 -11.98 -15.93 -3.80
C VAL A 28 -12.19 -16.93 -2.65
N ARG A 29 -13.30 -17.69 -2.67
CA ARG A 29 -13.57 -18.74 -1.67
C ARG A 29 -12.53 -19.87 -1.75
N GLN A 30 -12.23 -20.35 -2.96
CA GLN A 30 -11.21 -21.39 -3.17
C GLN A 30 -9.81 -20.95 -2.70
N ALA A 31 -9.43 -19.70 -2.98
CA ALA A 31 -8.15 -19.14 -2.52
C ALA A 31 -8.06 -19.15 -1.00
N HIS A 32 -9.15 -18.76 -0.31
CA HIS A 32 -9.22 -18.80 1.14
C HIS A 32 -9.07 -20.23 1.67
N GLU A 33 -9.87 -21.18 1.17
CA GLU A 33 -9.86 -22.58 1.64
C GLU A 33 -8.51 -23.28 1.48
N GLN A 34 -7.80 -23.00 0.38
CA GLN A 34 -6.48 -23.56 0.11
C GLN A 34 -5.43 -22.95 1.03
N CYS A 35 -5.37 -21.61 1.11
CA CYS A 35 -4.32 -20.92 1.86
C CYS A 35 -4.58 -20.94 3.38
N ALA A 36 -5.83 -21.09 3.82
CA ALA A 36 -6.20 -21.16 5.23
C ALA A 36 -5.59 -22.36 5.96
N ARG A 37 -5.07 -23.36 5.24
CA ARG A 37 -4.41 -24.55 5.81
C ARG A 37 -2.92 -24.33 6.11
N ASP A 38 -2.30 -23.32 5.52
CA ASP A 38 -0.91 -23.00 5.79
C ASP A 38 -0.74 -22.51 7.23
N ARG A 39 0.30 -22.97 7.92
CA ARG A 39 0.63 -22.60 9.31
C ARG A 39 2.08 -22.12 9.44
N THR A 40 2.72 -21.81 8.32
CA THR A 40 4.10 -21.31 8.28
C THR A 40 4.17 -19.81 8.51
N GLY A 41 5.36 -19.33 8.83
CA GLY A 41 5.61 -17.95 9.22
C GLY A 41 5.32 -17.67 10.69
N GLU A 42 5.62 -16.45 11.12
CA GLU A 42 5.45 -16.01 12.50
C GLU A 42 4.95 -14.57 12.55
N ASN A 43 4.20 -14.22 13.59
CA ASN A 43 3.77 -12.84 13.78
C ASN A 43 4.97 -11.91 13.95
N SER A 44 4.82 -10.67 13.49
CA SER A 44 5.81 -9.61 13.74
C SER A 44 6.10 -9.43 15.23
N GLN A 45 7.38 -9.50 15.57
CA GLN A 45 7.90 -9.20 16.91
C GLN A 45 8.35 -7.75 17.05
N VAL A 46 8.16 -6.92 16.02
CA VAL A 46 8.65 -5.52 16.00
C VAL A 46 7.95 -4.69 17.07
N TYR A 47 6.65 -4.90 17.25
CA TYR A 47 5.83 -4.22 18.26
C TYR A 47 5.08 -5.26 19.10
N PRO A 48 5.16 -5.21 20.45
CA PRO A 48 4.43 -6.12 21.33
C PRO A 48 2.95 -6.31 20.98
N ALA A 49 2.26 -5.27 20.51
CA ALA A 49 0.85 -5.35 20.10
C ALA A 49 0.63 -6.31 18.92
N LEU A 50 1.56 -6.36 17.94
CA LEU A 50 1.43 -7.22 16.76
C LEU A 50 1.69 -8.70 17.10
N ALA A 51 2.59 -8.97 18.06
CA ALA A 51 2.90 -10.31 18.50
C ALA A 51 1.70 -11.03 19.15
N ARG A 52 0.72 -10.28 19.69
CA ARG A 52 -0.47 -10.80 20.37
C ARG A 52 -1.63 -11.15 19.45
N VAL A 53 -1.58 -10.72 18.18
CA VAL A 53 -2.68 -10.97 17.23
C VAL A 53 -2.82 -12.47 16.97
N SER A 54 -4.05 -12.98 16.88
CA SER A 54 -4.25 -14.42 16.64
C SER A 54 -3.68 -14.85 15.28
N PRO A 55 -2.76 -15.85 15.21
CA PRO A 55 -2.17 -16.31 13.96
C PRO A 55 -3.16 -17.07 13.05
N GLU A 56 -4.33 -17.43 13.60
CA GLU A 56 -5.40 -18.13 12.87
C GLU A 56 -6.23 -17.19 11.99
N LEU A 57 -6.13 -15.87 12.19
CA LEU A 57 -6.86 -14.89 11.40
C LEU A 57 -6.41 -14.93 9.94
N PHE A 58 -7.38 -15.08 9.04
CA PHE A 58 -7.15 -14.98 7.61
C PHE A 58 -8.38 -14.46 6.88
N GLY A 59 -8.24 -13.33 6.21
CA GLY A 59 -9.28 -12.68 5.40
C GLY A 59 -8.79 -12.30 4.02
N ILE A 60 -9.66 -12.42 3.03
CA ILE A 60 -9.45 -12.00 1.64
C ILE A 60 -10.65 -11.16 1.21
N CYS A 61 -10.43 -10.05 0.52
CA CYS A 61 -11.47 -9.30 -0.17
C CYS A 61 -10.97 -8.82 -1.52
N LEU A 62 -11.79 -8.96 -2.56
CA LEU A 62 -11.58 -8.38 -3.87
C LEU A 62 -12.71 -7.40 -4.16
N VAL A 63 -12.35 -6.19 -4.60
CA VAL A 63 -13.29 -5.12 -4.98
C VAL A 63 -12.98 -4.69 -6.40
N ASP A 64 -13.96 -4.75 -7.29
CA ASP A 64 -13.78 -4.26 -8.67
C ASP A 64 -13.93 -2.73 -8.76
N THR A 65 -13.53 -2.14 -9.89
CA THR A 65 -13.66 -0.69 -10.13
C THR A 65 -15.11 -0.18 -10.11
N LYS A 66 -16.09 -1.08 -10.21
CA LYS A 66 -17.52 -0.74 -10.12
C LYS A 66 -18.03 -0.72 -8.68
N GLY A 67 -17.26 -1.25 -7.71
CA GLY A 67 -17.61 -1.33 -6.30
C GLY A 67 -18.26 -2.64 -5.88
N ARG A 68 -18.32 -3.64 -6.75
CA ARG A 68 -18.76 -4.98 -6.38
C ARG A 68 -17.65 -5.67 -5.60
N SER A 69 -18.00 -6.44 -4.58
CA SER A 69 -17.02 -7.12 -3.74
C SER A 69 -17.33 -8.60 -3.49
N HIS A 70 -16.27 -9.39 -3.39
CA HIS A 70 -16.30 -10.75 -2.87
C HIS A 70 -15.28 -10.89 -1.75
N ALA A 71 -15.70 -11.50 -0.65
CA ALA A 71 -14.87 -11.65 0.54
C ALA A 71 -14.97 -13.08 1.10
N ALA A 72 -13.91 -13.52 1.76
CA ALA A 72 -13.85 -14.82 2.44
C ALA A 72 -13.06 -14.71 3.75
N GLY A 73 -13.47 -15.49 4.75
CA GLY A 73 -12.83 -15.53 6.07
C GLY A 73 -12.99 -14.25 6.88
N ALA A 74 -11.95 -13.89 7.63
CA ALA A 74 -11.91 -12.74 8.52
C ALA A 74 -11.69 -11.40 7.78
N ALA A 75 -12.34 -11.22 6.62
CA ALA A 75 -12.10 -10.09 5.71
C ALA A 75 -12.44 -8.72 6.32
N ASP A 76 -13.36 -8.70 7.29
CA ASP A 76 -13.83 -7.51 8.01
C ASP A 76 -13.20 -7.37 9.41
N HIS A 77 -12.18 -8.17 9.73
CA HIS A 77 -11.41 -8.02 10.97
C HIS A 77 -10.50 -6.79 10.87
N ALA A 78 -10.55 -5.92 11.88
CA ALA A 78 -9.74 -4.71 11.94
C ALA A 78 -8.31 -5.02 12.39
N PHE A 79 -7.33 -4.40 11.74
CA PHE A 79 -5.91 -4.47 12.07
C PHE A 79 -5.20 -3.17 11.67
N ALA A 80 -4.07 -2.87 12.32
CA ALA A 80 -3.26 -1.70 11.97
C ALA A 80 -2.69 -1.80 10.54
N ILE A 81 -2.88 -0.76 9.74
CA ILE A 81 -2.50 -0.68 8.32
C ILE A 81 -0.98 -0.82 8.11
N MET A 82 -0.17 -0.39 9.07
CA MET A 82 1.29 -0.44 9.02
C MET A 82 1.84 0.16 7.71
N SER A 83 2.88 -0.43 7.13
CA SER A 83 3.50 0.04 5.89
C SER A 83 2.59 0.00 4.65
N VAL A 84 1.38 -0.54 4.74
CA VAL A 84 0.40 -0.48 3.64
C VAL A 84 -0.10 0.96 3.43
N SER A 85 0.02 1.86 4.42
CA SER A 85 -0.35 3.28 4.29
C SER A 85 0.52 4.06 3.29
N LYS A 86 1.79 3.66 3.14
CA LYS A 86 2.83 4.36 2.38
C LYS A 86 2.44 4.74 0.94
N PRO A 87 1.99 3.80 0.08
CA PRO A 87 1.61 4.14 -1.29
C PRO A 87 0.50 5.19 -1.35
N PHE A 88 -0.43 5.15 -0.42
CA PHE A 88 -1.56 6.09 -0.40
C PHE A 88 -1.14 7.48 0.07
N VAL A 89 -0.27 7.59 1.08
CA VAL A 89 0.31 8.89 1.47
C VAL A 89 1.20 9.45 0.36
N PHE A 90 1.96 8.61 -0.33
CA PHE A 90 2.71 9.02 -1.52
C PHE A 90 1.80 9.54 -2.63
N ALA A 91 0.68 8.87 -2.90
CA ALA A 91 -0.31 9.35 -3.86
C ALA A 91 -0.86 10.74 -3.48
N LEU A 92 -1.28 10.93 -2.22
CA LEU A 92 -1.80 12.22 -1.74
C LEU A 92 -0.78 13.36 -1.91
N VAL A 93 0.48 13.11 -1.56
CA VAL A 93 1.55 14.12 -1.68
C VAL A 93 1.90 14.39 -3.15
N CYS A 94 1.89 13.37 -4.02
CA CYS A 94 2.09 13.55 -5.46
C CYS A 94 0.95 14.35 -6.10
N ASP A 95 -0.28 14.14 -5.67
CA ASP A 95 -1.44 14.88 -6.17
C ASP A 95 -1.39 16.36 -5.76
N LEU A 96 -0.81 16.64 -4.58
CA LEU A 96 -0.61 18.00 -4.09
C LEU A 96 0.56 18.74 -4.77
N LEU A 97 1.73 18.09 -4.87
CA LEU A 97 3.00 18.75 -5.25
C LEU A 97 3.46 18.45 -6.67
N GLY A 98 2.85 17.45 -7.31
CA GLY A 98 3.31 16.89 -8.58
C GLY A 98 4.31 15.74 -8.38
N PRO A 99 4.22 14.65 -9.17
CA PRO A 99 5.02 13.44 -8.99
C PRO A 99 6.53 13.67 -9.20
N GLU A 100 6.95 14.53 -10.13
CA GLU A 100 8.37 14.82 -10.35
C GLU A 100 9.00 15.55 -9.16
N VAL A 101 8.29 16.49 -8.53
CA VAL A 101 8.76 17.19 -7.32
C VAL A 101 8.98 16.19 -6.17
N VAL A 102 8.04 15.27 -5.98
CA VAL A 102 8.17 14.24 -4.94
C VAL A 102 9.30 13.27 -5.27
N ARG A 103 9.43 12.85 -6.53
CA ARG A 103 10.54 12.01 -7.00
C ARG A 103 11.90 12.65 -6.74
N ASP A 104 12.05 13.95 -7.00
CA ASP A 104 13.31 14.65 -6.78
C ASP A 104 13.70 14.73 -5.30
N LYS A 105 12.70 14.85 -4.41
CA LYS A 105 12.91 14.91 -2.96
C LYS A 105 13.13 13.54 -2.33
N VAL A 106 12.38 12.51 -2.75
CA VAL A 106 12.28 11.21 -2.08
C VAL A 106 13.01 10.08 -2.83
N GLY A 107 12.99 10.11 -4.16
CA GLY A 107 13.40 9.00 -5.02
C GLY A 107 12.27 7.99 -5.29
N VAL A 108 12.50 7.09 -6.25
CA VAL A 108 11.53 6.07 -6.70
C VAL A 108 12.16 4.70 -6.98
N ASN A 109 13.48 4.57 -6.82
CA ASN A 109 14.20 3.36 -7.18
C ASN A 109 14.26 2.38 -5.99
N ALA A 110 14.23 1.09 -6.30
CA ALA A 110 14.50 0.05 -5.30
C ALA A 110 15.90 0.25 -4.70
N THR A 111 16.02 0.05 -3.38
CA THR A 111 17.28 0.26 -2.66
C THR A 111 18.19 -0.98 -2.69
N GLY A 112 17.65 -2.15 -3.06
CA GLY A 112 18.33 -3.45 -2.94
C GLY A 112 18.67 -3.83 -1.50
N ARG A 113 18.00 -3.22 -0.51
CA ARG A 113 18.31 -3.33 0.92
C ARG A 113 17.04 -3.39 1.75
N ALA A 114 17.20 -3.83 3.00
CA ALA A 114 16.12 -3.85 3.97
C ALA A 114 15.40 -2.51 4.09
N PHE A 115 14.09 -2.58 4.31
CA PHE A 115 13.18 -1.42 4.29
C PHE A 115 13.48 -0.35 5.36
N ASN A 116 14.25 -0.71 6.38
CA ASN A 116 14.68 0.16 7.48
C ASN A 116 16.20 0.37 7.50
N SER A 117 16.90 0.13 6.38
CA SER A 117 18.36 0.24 6.28
C SER A 117 18.82 1.70 6.26
N LEU A 118 19.72 2.08 7.19
CA LEU A 118 20.41 3.37 7.15
C LEU A 118 21.41 3.44 5.99
N GLU A 119 22.05 2.30 5.68
CA GLU A 119 23.01 2.21 4.57
C GLU A 119 22.36 2.53 3.21
N ALA A 120 21.06 2.26 3.06
CA ALA A 120 20.30 2.66 1.88
C ALA A 120 20.23 4.19 1.71
N ILE A 121 20.26 4.94 2.81
CA ILE A 121 20.28 6.40 2.81
C ILE A 121 21.71 6.87 2.53
N GLU A 122 22.70 6.35 3.27
CA GLU A 122 24.11 6.77 3.16
C GLU A 122 24.71 6.55 1.77
N ARG A 123 24.36 5.43 1.13
CA ARG A 123 24.82 5.09 -0.23
C ARG A 123 23.85 5.55 -1.32
N GLY A 124 22.67 6.01 -0.94
CA GLY A 124 21.66 6.51 -1.88
C GLY A 124 22.08 7.86 -2.44
N ASP A 125 21.68 8.12 -3.69
CA ASP A 125 22.00 9.38 -4.36
C ASP A 125 21.38 10.57 -3.59
N GLN A 126 22.26 11.33 -2.93
CA GLN A 126 21.93 12.41 -2.01
C GLN A 126 20.94 12.02 -0.89
N GLY A 127 20.96 10.77 -0.42
CA GLY A 127 20.07 10.28 0.65
C GLY A 127 18.69 9.83 0.19
N ARG A 128 18.43 9.81 -1.12
CA ARG A 128 17.14 9.40 -1.70
C ARG A 128 17.00 7.88 -1.73
N THR A 129 15.77 7.42 -1.52
CA THR A 129 15.41 6.00 -1.58
C THR A 129 14.16 5.82 -2.44
N ASN A 130 13.02 5.44 -1.84
CA ASN A 130 11.71 5.37 -2.45
C ASN A 130 10.62 5.45 -1.36
N PRO A 131 9.39 5.86 -1.69
CA PRO A 131 8.30 6.01 -0.71
C PRO A 131 7.83 4.71 -0.05
N MET A 132 8.25 3.52 -0.52
CA MET A 132 7.79 2.23 0.01
C MET A 132 8.66 1.71 1.17
N VAL A 133 9.89 2.21 1.29
CA VAL A 133 10.77 1.98 2.45
C VAL A 133 10.56 3.05 3.53
N ASN A 134 10.99 2.79 4.77
CA ASN A 134 10.70 3.69 5.90
C ASN A 134 11.30 5.09 5.71
N SER A 135 12.51 5.19 5.17
CA SER A 135 13.17 6.49 4.96
C SER A 135 12.41 7.37 3.98
N GLY A 136 12.05 6.83 2.81
CA GLY A 136 11.27 7.60 1.85
C GLY A 136 9.84 7.85 2.31
N ALA A 137 9.22 6.96 3.08
CA ALA A 137 7.90 7.20 3.66
C ALA A 137 7.91 8.32 4.72
N ILE A 138 8.92 8.39 5.58
CA ILE A 138 9.10 9.48 6.55
C ILE A 138 9.37 10.79 5.81
N ALA A 139 10.23 10.77 4.78
CA ALA A 139 10.46 11.94 3.93
C ALA A 139 9.17 12.39 3.22
N THR A 140 8.40 11.47 2.66
CA THR A 140 7.08 11.74 2.03
C THR A 140 6.11 12.36 3.03
N THR A 141 6.07 11.84 4.25
CA THR A 141 5.22 12.37 5.34
C THR A 141 5.61 13.80 5.71
N SER A 142 6.90 14.13 5.67
CA SER A 142 7.37 15.50 5.93
C SER A 142 6.90 16.53 4.89
N LEU A 143 6.48 16.08 3.70
CA LEU A 143 5.97 16.95 2.62
C LEU A 143 4.47 17.27 2.73
N THR A 144 3.79 16.73 3.75
CA THR A 144 2.36 17.00 3.97
C THR A 144 2.10 18.47 4.32
N PRO A 145 0.98 19.05 3.84
CA PRO A 145 0.69 20.47 4.03
C PRO A 145 0.17 20.77 5.45
N GLY A 146 0.34 22.02 5.88
CA GLY A 146 -0.18 22.54 7.15
C GLY A 146 0.78 23.54 7.78
N SER A 147 0.37 24.22 8.85
CA SER A 147 1.28 24.99 9.72
C SER A 147 1.52 24.31 11.07
N THR A 148 0.67 23.36 11.46
CA THR A 148 0.83 22.56 12.68
C THR A 148 0.92 21.06 12.38
N CYS A 149 1.36 20.27 13.37
CA CYS A 149 1.36 18.81 13.30
C CYS A 149 -0.07 18.26 13.12
N GLU A 150 -1.05 18.85 13.81
CA GLU A 150 -2.46 18.44 13.76
C GLU A 150 -3.08 18.65 12.37
N GLN A 151 -2.77 19.77 11.71
CA GLN A 151 -3.26 20.02 10.35
C GLN A 151 -2.66 19.05 9.33
N ARG A 152 -1.38 18.68 9.49
CA ARG A 152 -0.73 17.65 8.67
C ARG A 152 -1.32 16.28 8.92
N TRP A 153 -1.59 15.96 10.18
CA TRP A 153 -2.25 14.74 10.57
C TRP A 153 -3.66 14.64 9.95
N GLU A 154 -4.44 15.72 9.99
CA GLU A 154 -5.76 15.78 9.36
C GLU A 154 -5.69 15.51 7.86
N PHE A 155 -4.71 16.09 7.15
CA PHE A 155 -4.50 15.79 5.72
C PHE A 155 -4.25 14.29 5.47
N ILE A 156 -3.38 13.66 6.26
CA ILE A 156 -3.06 12.24 6.13
C ILE A 156 -4.29 11.38 6.46
N HIS A 157 -4.93 11.65 7.59
CA HIS A 157 -6.06 10.87 8.10
C HIS A 157 -7.29 10.96 7.19
N ALA A 158 -7.64 12.18 6.76
CA ALA A 158 -8.73 12.41 5.82
C ALA A 158 -8.43 11.75 4.46
N GLY A 159 -7.21 11.89 3.95
CA GLY A 159 -6.82 11.27 2.68
C GLY A 159 -6.86 9.74 2.70
N LEU A 160 -6.32 9.10 3.74
CA LEU A 160 -6.39 7.64 3.91
C LEU A 160 -7.84 7.17 4.09
N SER A 161 -8.67 7.93 4.81
CA SER A 161 -10.10 7.65 4.95
C SER A 161 -10.86 7.75 3.62
N ARG A 162 -10.53 8.73 2.77
CA ARG A 162 -11.09 8.86 1.41
C ARG A 162 -10.71 7.66 0.52
N PHE A 163 -9.48 7.16 0.61
CA PHE A 163 -9.11 5.91 -0.05
C PHE A 163 -9.91 4.72 0.46
N ALA A 164 -10.14 4.60 1.78
CA ALA A 164 -10.91 3.51 2.35
C ALA A 164 -12.42 3.63 2.10
N GLY A 165 -12.91 4.82 1.76
CA GLY A 165 -14.35 5.10 1.61
C GLY A 165 -15.09 5.22 2.95
N ARG A 166 -14.36 5.32 4.06
CA ARG A 166 -14.88 5.51 5.43
C ARG A 166 -13.81 6.15 6.31
N THR A 167 -14.23 6.77 7.41
CA THR A 167 -13.29 7.24 8.44
C THR A 167 -12.56 6.07 9.08
N LEU A 168 -11.23 6.12 9.10
CA LEU A 168 -10.38 5.12 9.77
C LEU A 168 -10.21 5.47 11.25
N SER A 169 -10.26 4.48 12.13
CA SER A 169 -10.02 4.67 13.57
C SER A 169 -8.53 4.53 13.90
N MET A 170 -8.07 5.20 14.95
CA MET A 170 -6.74 5.01 15.49
C MET A 170 -6.69 3.74 16.35
N ASN A 171 -5.68 2.91 16.13
CA ASN A 171 -5.33 1.81 17.01
C ASN A 171 -4.38 2.31 18.10
N GLU A 172 -4.94 2.74 19.23
CA GLU A 172 -4.18 3.35 20.33
C GLU A 172 -3.15 2.38 20.95
N GLU A 173 -3.45 1.08 20.99
CA GLU A 173 -2.54 0.06 21.49
C GLU A 173 -1.29 -0.07 20.60
N VAL A 174 -1.48 -0.17 19.29
CA VAL A 174 -0.37 -0.21 18.32
C VAL A 174 0.38 1.11 18.29
N LEU A 175 -0.32 2.26 18.38
CA LEU A 175 0.31 3.58 18.45
C LEU A 175 1.23 3.72 19.67
N ALA A 176 0.75 3.37 20.86
CA ALA A 176 1.54 3.41 22.08
C ALA A 176 2.75 2.46 21.95
N SER A 177 2.52 1.23 21.53
CA SER A 177 3.56 0.21 21.36
C SER A 177 4.64 0.63 20.35
N ALA A 178 4.24 1.25 19.23
CA ALA A 178 5.16 1.75 18.21
C ALA A 178 5.95 2.97 18.71
N ARG A 179 5.33 3.91 19.43
CA ARG A 179 6.01 5.09 19.98
C ARG A 179 7.10 4.72 20.98
N GLU A 180 6.89 3.69 21.79
CA GLU A 180 7.87 3.21 22.76
C GLU A 180 9.12 2.60 22.08
N THR A 181 8.99 2.05 20.88
CA THR A 181 10.00 1.18 20.25
C THR A 181 10.49 1.65 18.88
N ASN A 182 10.00 2.77 18.34
CA ASN A 182 10.33 3.28 17.00
C ASN A 182 11.75 3.89 16.88
N HIS A 183 12.70 3.51 17.73
CA HIS A 183 14.08 4.04 17.74
C HIS A 183 14.75 4.02 16.37
N ARG A 184 14.52 2.96 15.58
CA ARG A 184 15.07 2.87 14.21
C ARG A 184 14.53 3.97 13.30
N ASN A 185 13.24 4.29 13.38
CA ASN A 185 12.64 5.38 12.62
C ASN A 185 13.16 6.75 13.09
N GLN A 186 13.41 6.91 14.39
CA GLN A 186 14.07 8.11 14.92
C GLN A 186 15.48 8.29 14.35
N SER A 187 16.28 7.22 14.27
CA SER A 187 17.61 7.27 13.64
C SER A 187 17.54 7.62 12.16
N ILE A 188 16.60 7.01 11.42
CA ILE A 188 16.35 7.31 10.00
C ILE A 188 16.02 8.79 9.82
N ALA A 189 15.09 9.33 10.62
CA ALA A 189 14.67 10.72 10.51
C ALA A 189 15.81 11.70 10.82
N ARG A 190 16.62 11.43 11.84
CA ARG A 190 17.80 12.26 12.16
C ARG A 190 18.84 12.24 11.04
N LEU A 191 19.05 11.09 10.40
CA LEU A 191 19.96 10.97 9.26
C LEU A 191 19.43 11.72 8.02
N LEU A 192 18.13 11.58 7.70
CA LEU A 192 17.52 12.35 6.62
C LEU A 192 17.60 13.86 6.88
N HIS A 193 17.38 14.28 8.12
CA HIS A 193 17.50 15.69 8.51
C HIS A 193 18.93 16.22 8.37
N SER A 194 19.95 15.47 8.79
CA SER A 194 21.35 15.92 8.62
C SER A 194 21.72 16.10 7.13
N MET A 195 21.04 15.38 6.24
CA MET A 195 21.17 15.48 4.78
C MET A 195 20.20 16.49 4.14
N LYS A 196 19.44 17.26 4.94
CA LYS A 196 18.40 18.21 4.48
C LYS A 196 17.33 17.58 3.59
N ARG A 197 16.91 16.36 3.95
CA ARG A 197 15.87 15.56 3.24
C ARG A 197 14.54 15.48 3.98
N LEU A 198 14.36 16.23 5.06
CA LEU A 198 13.08 16.42 5.73
C LEU A 198 12.70 17.89 5.70
N GLU A 199 11.43 18.17 5.43
CA GLU A 199 10.85 19.52 5.56
C GLU A 199 10.30 19.79 6.96
N LEU A 200 10.40 18.81 7.87
CA LEU A 200 9.96 18.88 9.26
C LEU A 200 11.08 18.47 10.21
N GLU A 201 10.94 18.84 11.47
CA GLU A 201 11.76 18.32 12.55
C GLU A 201 11.64 16.78 12.63
N PRO A 202 12.73 16.04 12.95
CA PRO A 202 12.73 14.58 12.88
C PRO A 202 11.64 13.94 13.75
N GLY A 203 11.41 14.50 14.95
CA GLY A 203 10.42 13.98 15.89
C GLY A 203 9.00 14.10 15.35
N GLU A 204 8.66 15.22 14.71
CA GLU A 204 7.33 15.46 14.12
C GLU A 204 7.08 14.53 12.93
N ALA A 205 8.05 14.40 12.02
CA ALA A 205 7.94 13.50 10.88
C ALA A 205 7.73 12.04 11.31
N VAL A 206 8.44 11.59 12.36
CA VAL A 206 8.28 10.22 12.90
C VAL A 206 6.94 10.06 13.62
N ASP A 207 6.46 11.06 14.36
CA ASP A 207 5.16 10.96 15.02
C ASP A 207 4.02 10.84 13.99
N LEU A 208 3.99 11.70 12.97
CA LEU A 208 3.02 11.61 11.87
C LEU A 208 3.10 10.27 11.14
N TYR A 209 4.31 9.80 10.84
CA TYR A 209 4.54 8.50 10.22
C TYR A 209 4.06 7.33 11.10
N THR A 210 4.23 7.45 12.42
CA THR A 210 3.78 6.42 13.36
C THR A 210 2.26 6.42 13.47
N ARG A 211 1.61 7.60 13.56
CA ARG A 211 0.15 7.71 13.56
C ARG A 211 -0.48 7.10 12.31
N GLN A 212 0.04 7.36 11.12
CA GLN A 212 -0.52 6.77 9.89
C GLN A 212 -0.43 5.23 9.87
N CYS A 213 0.65 4.66 10.43
CA CYS A 213 0.85 3.22 10.48
C CYS A 213 -0.12 2.55 11.46
N SER A 214 -0.66 3.31 12.41
CA SER A 214 -1.53 2.82 13.47
C SER A 214 -3.03 2.99 13.17
N LEU A 215 -3.42 3.33 11.94
CA LEU A 215 -4.84 3.35 11.56
C LEU A 215 -5.39 1.94 11.34
N ASP A 216 -6.57 1.65 11.88
CA ASP A 216 -7.25 0.37 11.68
C ASP A 216 -7.95 0.28 10.33
N VAL A 217 -7.61 -0.77 9.60
CA VAL A 217 -8.22 -1.18 8.33
C VAL A 217 -8.63 -2.64 8.39
N THR A 218 -9.41 -3.06 7.40
CA THR A 218 -9.78 -4.45 7.15
C THR A 218 -9.23 -4.90 5.79
N ALA A 219 -9.29 -6.20 5.49
CA ALA A 219 -8.94 -6.68 4.14
C ALA A 219 -9.87 -6.07 3.09
N ARG A 220 -11.14 -5.81 3.44
CA ARG A 220 -12.08 -5.07 2.59
C ARG A 220 -11.64 -3.63 2.35
N ASP A 221 -11.23 -2.90 3.39
CA ASP A 221 -10.75 -1.53 3.21
C ASP A 221 -9.55 -1.52 2.28
N LEU A 222 -8.56 -2.39 2.48
CA LEU A 222 -7.40 -2.50 1.59
C LEU A 222 -7.81 -2.77 0.13
N ALA A 223 -8.82 -3.62 -0.09
CA ALA A 223 -9.34 -3.88 -1.42
C ALA A 223 -10.01 -2.64 -2.05
N VAL A 224 -10.79 -1.87 -1.27
CA VAL A 224 -11.39 -0.59 -1.72
C VAL A 224 -10.31 0.45 -2.03
N MET A 225 -9.31 0.59 -1.16
CA MET A 225 -8.18 1.50 -1.37
C MET A 225 -7.40 1.12 -2.63
N GLY A 226 -7.13 -0.18 -2.84
CA GLY A 226 -6.50 -0.68 -4.05
C GLY A 226 -7.34 -0.47 -5.31
N ALA A 227 -8.65 -0.69 -5.23
CA ALA A 227 -9.57 -0.48 -6.34
C ALA A 227 -9.71 1.00 -6.72
N THR A 228 -9.54 1.92 -5.75
CA THR A 228 -9.43 3.36 -6.02
C THR A 228 -8.24 3.67 -6.93
N LEU A 229 -7.08 3.07 -6.67
CA LEU A 229 -5.90 3.22 -7.55
C LEU A 229 -6.11 2.50 -8.90
N ALA A 230 -6.83 1.37 -8.92
CA ALA A 230 -7.17 0.66 -10.15
C ALA A 230 -8.08 1.48 -11.06
N ASP A 231 -8.98 2.30 -10.50
CA ASP A 231 -9.97 3.11 -11.23
C ASP A 231 -9.52 4.57 -11.45
N GLY A 232 -8.20 4.79 -11.61
CA GLY A 232 -7.67 6.13 -11.89
C GLY A 232 -7.97 7.17 -10.81
N GLY A 233 -8.04 6.72 -9.55
CA GLY A 233 -8.17 7.56 -8.36
C GLY A 233 -9.61 7.79 -7.90
N ILE A 234 -10.61 7.15 -8.52
CA ILE A 234 -12.00 7.23 -8.10
C ILE A 234 -12.31 6.11 -7.10
N ASN A 235 -12.77 6.46 -5.90
CA ASN A 235 -13.16 5.46 -4.92
C ASN A 235 -14.40 4.71 -5.43
N PRO A 236 -14.36 3.36 -5.51
CA PRO A 236 -15.42 2.61 -6.17
C PRO A 236 -16.72 2.53 -5.36
N VAL A 237 -16.69 2.87 -4.07
CA VAL A 237 -17.86 2.89 -3.18
C VAL A 237 -18.46 4.29 -3.12
N THR A 238 -17.65 5.30 -2.78
CA THR A 238 -18.14 6.68 -2.60
C THR A 238 -18.27 7.45 -3.91
N LYS A 239 -17.64 6.96 -4.99
CA LYS A 239 -17.52 7.62 -6.31
C LYS A 239 -16.79 8.95 -6.28
N GLU A 240 -16.09 9.24 -5.19
CA GLU A 240 -15.27 10.44 -5.04
C GLU A 240 -13.92 10.26 -5.72
N ARG A 241 -13.43 11.30 -6.42
CA ARG A 241 -12.05 11.36 -6.89
C ARG A 241 -11.12 11.67 -5.72
N VAL A 242 -10.32 10.69 -5.30
CA VAL A 242 -9.34 10.83 -4.21
C VAL A 242 -8.05 11.48 -4.70
N VAL A 243 -7.54 11.03 -5.85
CA VAL A 243 -6.35 11.56 -6.55
C VAL A 243 -6.57 11.53 -8.07
N SER A 244 -5.68 12.18 -8.83
CA SER A 244 -5.69 12.13 -10.29
C SER A 244 -5.24 10.77 -10.86
N ALA A 245 -5.71 10.45 -12.08
CA ALA A 245 -5.32 9.21 -12.77
C ALA A 245 -3.82 9.14 -13.07
N ALA A 246 -3.19 10.29 -13.36
CA ALA A 246 -1.74 10.39 -13.55
C ALA A 246 -0.98 10.00 -12.29
N VAL A 247 -1.43 10.43 -11.10
CA VAL A 247 -0.83 10.04 -9.83
C VAL A 247 -0.95 8.54 -9.59
N CYS A 248 -2.10 7.93 -9.90
CA CYS A 248 -2.26 6.48 -9.80
C CYS A 248 -1.20 5.71 -10.59
N HIS A 249 -0.88 6.16 -11.81
CA HIS A 249 0.19 5.55 -12.61
C HIS A 249 1.53 5.53 -11.86
N TYR A 250 1.98 6.67 -11.34
CA TYR A 250 3.26 6.76 -10.61
C TYR A 250 3.24 5.95 -9.31
N THR A 251 2.14 6.00 -8.55
CA THR A 251 1.98 5.19 -7.33
C THR A 251 2.09 3.70 -7.64
N LEU A 252 1.40 3.22 -8.67
CA LEU A 252 1.41 1.81 -9.08
C LEU A 252 2.79 1.39 -9.60
N ALA A 253 3.50 2.26 -10.33
CA ALA A 253 4.86 1.99 -10.80
C ALA A 253 5.83 1.76 -9.63
N VAL A 254 5.77 2.60 -8.59
CA VAL A 254 6.65 2.44 -7.41
C VAL A 254 6.23 1.26 -6.54
N MET A 255 4.93 0.98 -6.44
CA MET A 255 4.44 -0.24 -5.78
C MET A 255 4.97 -1.51 -6.47
N ALA A 256 5.00 -1.53 -7.81
CA ALA A 256 5.50 -2.67 -8.57
C ALA A 256 6.99 -2.94 -8.35
N THR A 257 7.81 -1.90 -8.16
CA THR A 257 9.27 -2.05 -8.06
C THR A 257 9.79 -2.14 -6.62
N ALA A 258 9.04 -1.64 -5.62
CA ALA A 258 9.53 -1.51 -4.24
C ALA A 258 8.49 -1.88 -3.15
N GLY A 259 7.35 -2.46 -3.52
CA GLY A 259 6.21 -2.65 -2.64
C GLY A 259 6.33 -3.76 -1.59
N LEU A 260 7.09 -4.83 -1.85
CA LEU A 260 7.15 -6.03 -1.01
C LEU A 260 8.54 -6.22 -0.38
N TYR A 261 9.13 -5.11 0.04
CA TYR A 261 10.44 -5.08 0.70
C TYR A 261 11.54 -5.70 -0.20
N GLU A 262 12.44 -6.51 0.37
CA GLU A 262 13.54 -7.18 -0.33
C GLU A 262 13.05 -8.14 -1.42
N THR A 263 11.83 -8.67 -1.32
CA THR A 263 11.27 -9.64 -2.27
C THR A 263 10.31 -9.01 -3.29
N SER A 264 10.40 -7.69 -3.52
CA SER A 264 9.59 -6.98 -4.53
C SER A 264 9.77 -7.57 -5.94
N GLY A 265 10.98 -8.00 -6.30
CA GLY A 265 11.25 -8.67 -7.58
C GLY A 265 10.55 -10.03 -7.68
N ASP A 266 10.65 -10.86 -6.63
CA ASP A 266 10.00 -12.17 -6.57
C ASP A 266 8.47 -12.04 -6.59
N TRP A 267 7.92 -11.04 -5.90
CA TRP A 267 6.50 -10.72 -5.95
C TRP A 267 6.07 -10.39 -7.38
N LEU A 268 6.76 -9.46 -8.03
CA LEU A 268 6.40 -9.04 -9.38
C LEU A 268 6.53 -10.20 -10.38
N TYR A 269 7.55 -11.06 -10.23
CA TYR A 269 7.75 -12.25 -11.06
C TYR A 269 6.66 -13.32 -10.88
N ASN A 270 6.24 -13.58 -9.63
CA ASN A 270 5.30 -14.68 -9.34
C ASN A 270 3.83 -14.28 -9.43
N ILE A 271 3.51 -13.00 -9.20
CA ILE A 271 2.15 -12.49 -9.01
C ILE A 271 1.79 -11.45 -10.09
N GLY A 272 2.75 -10.69 -10.60
CA GLY A 272 2.53 -9.78 -11.72
C GLY A 272 1.67 -8.56 -11.42
N LEU A 273 1.56 -8.15 -10.14
CA LEU A 273 0.74 -7.01 -9.71
C LEU A 273 1.55 -5.99 -8.91
N PRO A 274 1.28 -4.68 -9.05
CA PRO A 274 1.62 -3.70 -8.03
C PRO A 274 1.05 -4.12 -6.67
N GLY A 275 1.87 -4.14 -5.63
CA GLY A 275 1.41 -4.50 -4.29
C GLY A 275 2.13 -3.74 -3.19
N LYS A 276 1.63 -3.84 -1.97
CA LYS A 276 2.30 -3.37 -0.75
C LYS A 276 1.89 -4.25 0.42
N SER A 277 2.89 -4.70 1.18
CA SER A 277 2.70 -5.40 2.46
C SER A 277 2.90 -4.49 3.67
N GLY A 278 2.39 -4.92 4.81
CA GLY A 278 2.72 -4.38 6.11
C GLY A 278 2.94 -5.49 7.11
N ILE A 279 3.86 -5.27 8.05
CA ILE A 279 4.20 -6.20 9.13
C ILE A 279 3.05 -6.53 10.09
N GLY A 280 1.88 -5.90 9.93
CA GLY A 280 0.66 -6.33 10.60
C GLY A 280 0.03 -7.58 9.97
N GLY A 281 0.49 -8.01 8.78
CA GLY A 281 -0.09 -9.12 8.02
C GLY A 281 -0.99 -8.69 6.87
N GLY A 282 -1.17 -7.39 6.66
CA GLY A 282 -1.93 -6.82 5.56
C GLY A 282 -1.15 -6.82 4.24
N ILE A 283 -1.82 -7.16 3.13
CA ILE A 283 -1.32 -6.94 1.77
C ILE A 283 -2.43 -6.29 0.95
N VAL A 284 -2.06 -5.26 0.18
CA VAL A 284 -2.86 -4.74 -0.92
C VAL A 284 -2.17 -5.08 -2.24
N ALA A 285 -2.93 -5.54 -3.23
CA ALA A 285 -2.50 -5.71 -4.61
C ALA A 285 -3.50 -5.05 -5.56
N VAL A 286 -3.02 -4.49 -6.66
CA VAL A 286 -3.86 -3.67 -7.55
C VAL A 286 -3.75 -4.19 -8.97
N ALA A 287 -4.90 -4.46 -9.61
CA ALA A 287 -5.01 -4.76 -11.02
C ALA A 287 -5.60 -3.54 -11.75
N PRO A 288 -4.77 -2.71 -12.41
CA PRO A 288 -5.21 -1.51 -13.11
C PRO A 288 -6.40 -1.76 -14.04
N GLY A 289 -7.43 -0.91 -13.94
CA GLY A 289 -8.68 -1.00 -14.69
C GLY A 289 -9.63 -2.13 -14.29
N LYS A 290 -9.30 -2.95 -13.27
CA LYS A 290 -10.05 -4.15 -12.91
C LYS A 290 -10.49 -4.17 -11.46
N ALA A 291 -9.55 -4.25 -10.52
CA ALA A 291 -9.85 -4.50 -9.11
C ALA A 291 -8.69 -4.17 -8.17
N GLY A 292 -9.03 -3.97 -6.90
CA GLY A 292 -8.12 -4.09 -5.77
C GLY A 292 -8.34 -5.40 -5.03
N LEU A 293 -7.24 -6.00 -4.56
CA LEU A 293 -7.21 -7.17 -3.69
C LEU A 293 -6.62 -6.76 -2.35
N GLY A 294 -7.34 -7.02 -1.27
CA GLY A 294 -6.85 -6.90 0.10
C GLY A 294 -6.83 -8.25 0.79
N THR A 295 -5.76 -8.55 1.50
CA THR A 295 -5.65 -9.74 2.35
C THR A 295 -5.11 -9.38 3.71
N PHE A 296 -5.46 -10.19 4.72
CA PHE A 296 -4.91 -10.07 6.06
C PHE A 296 -4.64 -11.46 6.64
N ALA A 297 -3.40 -11.73 7.01
CA ALA A 297 -3.02 -12.84 7.89
C ALA A 297 -1.73 -12.47 8.65
N PRO A 298 -1.72 -12.52 9.99
CA PRO A 298 -0.58 -12.06 10.80
C PRO A 298 0.75 -12.79 10.59
N PRO A 299 0.80 -14.13 10.38
CA PRO A 299 2.08 -14.82 10.18
C PRO A 299 2.82 -14.37 8.92
N LEU A 300 4.06 -13.93 9.11
CA LEU A 300 4.93 -13.37 8.09
C LEU A 300 6.06 -14.34 7.74
N ASP A 301 6.55 -14.25 6.52
CA ASP A 301 7.83 -14.83 6.12
C ASP A 301 9.02 -14.03 6.69
N SER A 302 10.24 -14.49 6.40
CA SER A 302 11.48 -13.82 6.81
C SER A 302 11.67 -12.41 6.25
N ALA A 303 10.95 -12.05 5.18
CA ALA A 303 10.98 -10.71 4.59
C ALA A 303 9.91 -9.78 5.19
N GLY A 304 9.07 -10.27 6.09
CA GLY A 304 8.01 -9.50 6.74
C GLY A 304 6.71 -9.42 5.94
N ASN A 305 6.49 -10.32 4.97
CA ASN A 305 5.29 -10.39 4.17
C ASN A 305 4.36 -11.51 4.64
N SER A 306 3.05 -11.28 4.66
CA SER A 306 2.06 -12.30 5.05
C SER A 306 2.16 -13.53 4.15
N VAL A 307 2.40 -14.71 4.72
CA VAL A 307 2.54 -15.95 3.95
C VAL A 307 1.24 -16.27 3.20
N LYS A 308 0.12 -16.36 3.94
CA LYS A 308 -1.20 -16.67 3.36
C LYS A 308 -1.66 -15.61 2.37
N GLY A 309 -1.35 -14.33 2.65
CA GLY A 309 -1.68 -13.23 1.74
C GLY A 309 -0.96 -13.34 0.39
N GLN A 310 0.34 -13.68 0.40
CA GLN A 310 1.11 -13.91 -0.83
C GLN A 310 0.57 -15.10 -1.64
N LEU A 311 0.26 -16.22 -0.99
CA LEU A 311 -0.29 -17.41 -1.64
C LEU A 311 -1.66 -17.10 -2.29
N ALA A 312 -2.54 -16.39 -1.56
CA ALA A 312 -3.84 -15.97 -2.09
C ALA A 312 -3.70 -15.02 -3.28
N ALA A 313 -2.82 -14.01 -3.18
CA ALA A 313 -2.57 -13.07 -4.27
C ALA A 313 -2.06 -13.78 -5.53
N ARG A 314 -1.14 -14.75 -5.38
CA ARG A 314 -0.65 -15.57 -6.48
C ARG A 314 -1.77 -16.40 -7.12
N PHE A 315 -2.56 -17.10 -6.30
CA PHE A 315 -3.65 -17.94 -6.78
C PHE A 315 -4.67 -17.14 -7.61
N LEU A 316 -5.09 -15.99 -7.07
CA LEU A 316 -6.11 -15.13 -7.66
C LEU A 316 -5.57 -14.40 -8.89
N SER A 317 -4.36 -13.87 -8.84
CA SER A 317 -3.80 -13.08 -9.95
C SER A 317 -3.79 -13.86 -11.27
N GLN A 318 -3.34 -15.12 -11.20
CA GLN A 318 -3.20 -16.02 -12.34
C GLN A 318 -4.56 -16.51 -12.88
N ARG A 319 -5.59 -16.64 -12.03
CA ARG A 319 -6.90 -17.22 -12.41
C ARG A 319 -7.95 -16.19 -12.76
N LEU A 320 -7.82 -14.98 -12.24
CA LEU A 320 -8.71 -13.86 -12.54
C LEU A 320 -8.22 -13.00 -13.70
N GLY A 321 -7.10 -13.38 -14.32
CA GLY A 321 -6.46 -12.60 -15.38
C GLY A 321 -6.04 -11.23 -14.88
N MET A 322 -5.55 -11.09 -13.65
CA MET A 322 -5.13 -9.80 -13.10
C MET A 322 -3.68 -9.49 -13.44
N ASP A 323 -2.84 -10.51 -13.61
CA ASP A 323 -1.42 -10.42 -13.91
C ASP A 323 -1.13 -9.50 -15.11
N LEU A 324 -0.27 -8.50 -14.90
CA LEU A 324 0.10 -7.51 -15.90
C LEU A 324 0.99 -8.04 -17.03
N PHE A 325 1.67 -9.18 -16.83
CA PHE A 325 2.69 -9.70 -17.73
C PHE A 325 2.25 -10.94 -18.49
N VAL A 326 1.06 -11.46 -18.18
CA VAL A 326 0.46 -12.57 -18.93
C VAL A 326 -0.28 -12.03 -20.15
N SER A 327 0.01 -12.60 -21.32
CA SER A 327 -0.72 -12.34 -22.55
C SER A 327 -1.16 -13.65 -23.19
N GLN A 328 -2.23 -13.59 -23.97
CA GLN A 328 -2.66 -14.69 -24.84
C GLN A 328 -2.43 -14.28 -26.30
N PRO A 329 -2.10 -15.24 -27.19
CA PRO A 329 -2.01 -14.95 -28.62
C PRO A 329 -3.36 -14.40 -29.12
N ALA A 330 -3.32 -13.46 -30.07
CA ALA A 330 -4.53 -13.01 -30.75
C ALA A 330 -5.13 -14.18 -31.54
N GLU A 331 -6.45 -14.36 -31.43
CA GLU A 331 -7.23 -15.29 -32.27
C GLU A 331 -7.37 -14.77 -33.70
#